data_AF-A0A950HXK0-F1
#
_entry.id   AF-A0A950HXK0-F1
#
_cell.length_a   1.000
_cell.length_b   1.000
_cell.length_c   1.000
_cell.angle_alpha   90.00
_cell.angle_beta   90.00
_cell.angle_gamma   90.00
#
_symmetry.space_group_name_H-M   'P 1'
#
loop_
_entity.id
_entity.type
_entity.pdbx_description
1 polymer ?
#
loop_
_entity_poly.entity_id
_entity_poly.type
_entity_poly.pdbx_seq_one_letter_code
_entity_poly.pdbx_strand_id
1 'polypeptide(L)'
;MKAKLEHYTLSVLPFGNRHPDATRYADQKIERRLRKNRSLRGRLAIEQSGSWERHPNGLFVPAVSLKIEMDKIQRLISLIVTGLFAFHWKEALDPDWLGDAAIFHPEFEDRVLRPLKPCFERPAAVAEGNLGRSTFVYRGLRSAPLQQLSLWQLTLLGGLQFGGDSRFPQGRFTTFSVVTRPKEAAAQAARAHVKEAQAKQRVMC
;
A
#
# COMPACT_ATOMS: atom_id res chain seq x y z
N MET A 1 11.79 -3.06 -16.58
CA MET A 1 10.58 -2.31 -16.14
C MET A 1 10.57 -2.05 -14.63
N LYS A 2 10.72 -3.09 -13.78
CA LYS A 2 10.84 -2.98 -12.31
C LYS A 2 11.86 -1.94 -11.82
N ALA A 3 13.09 -1.96 -12.34
CA ALA A 3 14.14 -1.03 -11.93
C ALA A 3 13.77 0.46 -12.09
N LYS A 4 13.00 0.82 -13.11
CA LYS A 4 12.53 2.20 -13.31
C LYS A 4 11.50 2.62 -12.26
N LEU A 5 10.61 1.70 -11.86
CA LEU A 5 9.63 1.92 -10.80
C LEU A 5 10.33 2.03 -9.44
N GLU A 6 11.26 1.12 -9.15
CA GLU A 6 12.07 1.16 -7.92
C GLU A 6 12.84 2.47 -7.81
N HIS A 7 13.50 2.89 -8.89
CA HIS A 7 14.23 4.15 -8.90
C HIS A 7 13.32 5.36 -8.64
N TYR A 8 12.15 5.41 -9.28
CA TYR A 8 11.17 6.48 -9.04
C TYR A 8 10.68 6.48 -7.58
N THR A 9 10.22 5.33 -7.10
CA THR A 9 9.68 5.19 -5.74
C THR A 9 10.73 5.52 -4.68
N LEU A 10 11.96 5.01 -4.81
CA LEU A 10 13.06 5.33 -3.90
C LEU A 10 13.51 6.79 -3.99
N SER A 11 13.23 7.48 -5.10
CA SER A 11 13.52 8.92 -5.21
C SER A 11 12.46 9.78 -4.54
N VAL A 12 11.19 9.34 -4.53
CA VAL A 12 10.05 10.18 -4.08
C VAL A 12 9.61 9.85 -2.65
N LEU A 13 9.54 8.57 -2.27
CA LEU A 13 9.04 8.17 -0.97
C LEU A 13 9.87 8.67 0.23
N PRO A 14 11.21 8.81 0.17
CA PRO A 14 11.97 9.32 1.30
C PRO A 14 11.58 10.72 1.76
N PHE A 15 10.95 11.53 0.91
CA PHE A 15 10.50 12.87 1.28
C PHE A 15 9.31 12.88 2.26
N GLY A 16 8.51 11.81 2.30
CA GLY A 16 7.42 11.66 3.27
C GLY A 16 7.75 10.67 4.39
N ASN A 17 9.01 10.26 4.51
CA ASN A 17 9.45 9.27 5.49
C ASN A 17 9.22 9.76 6.92
N ARG A 18 8.58 8.94 7.76
CA ARG A 18 8.31 9.22 9.17
C ARG A 18 9.13 8.37 10.14
N HIS A 19 10.03 7.56 9.61
CA HIS A 19 10.95 6.79 10.42
C HIS A 19 11.79 7.73 11.31
N PRO A 20 11.88 7.49 12.64
CA PRO A 20 12.52 8.42 13.57
C PRO A 20 13.95 8.84 13.17
N ASP A 21 14.74 7.89 12.65
CA ASP A 21 16.11 8.15 12.20
C ASP A 21 16.16 8.97 10.89
N ALA A 22 15.13 8.86 10.05
CA ALA A 22 15.03 9.56 8.77
C ALA A 22 14.53 11.00 8.94
N THR A 23 13.64 11.26 9.89
CA THR A 23 13.13 12.61 10.19
C THR A 23 14.27 13.57 10.53
N ARG A 24 15.21 13.13 11.39
CA ARG A 24 16.41 13.91 11.75
C ARG A 24 17.28 14.25 10.54
N TYR A 25 17.42 13.32 9.59
CA TYR A 25 18.20 13.54 8.37
C TYR A 25 17.48 14.46 7.38
N ALA A 26 16.16 14.27 7.23
CA ALA A 26 15.33 15.06 6.33
C ALA A 26 15.29 16.54 6.73
N ASP A 27 15.04 16.82 8.02
CA ASP A 27 15.00 18.18 8.57
C ASP A 27 16.31 18.93 8.34
N GLN A 28 17.46 18.26 8.53
CA GLN A 28 18.76 18.91 8.44
C GLN A 28 19.30 19.04 7.01
N LYS A 29 19.08 18.03 6.16
CA LYS A 29 19.79 17.92 4.86
C LYS A 29 18.87 18.15 3.67
N ILE A 30 17.60 17.72 3.73
CA ILE A 30 16.68 17.78 2.59
C ILE A 30 16.07 19.18 2.48
N GLU A 31 15.55 19.76 3.56
CA GLU A 31 15.03 21.14 3.52
C GLU A 31 16.09 22.14 3.07
N ARG A 32 17.32 22.02 3.61
CA ARG A 32 18.44 22.88 3.24
C ARG A 32 18.79 22.78 1.76
N ARG A 33 18.72 21.58 1.17
CA ARG A 33 18.97 21.35 -0.26
C ARG A 33 17.82 21.87 -1.12
N LEU A 34 16.57 21.69 -0.71
CA LEU A 34 15.40 22.22 -1.40
C LEU A 34 15.36 23.75 -1.40
N ARG A 35 15.76 24.41 -0.29
CA ARG A 35 15.88 25.88 -0.24
C ARG A 35 16.95 26.41 -1.19
N LYS A 36 18.05 25.67 -1.38
CA LYS A 36 19.15 26.06 -2.27
C LYS A 36 18.92 25.73 -3.74
N ASN A 37 18.05 24.77 -4.08
CA ASN A 37 17.87 24.30 -5.45
C ASN A 37 16.46 24.62 -6.00
N ARG A 38 16.32 25.82 -6.56
CA ARG A 38 15.05 26.36 -7.09
C ARG A 38 14.51 25.55 -8.28
N SER A 39 15.39 24.99 -9.12
CA SER A 39 14.97 24.17 -10.25
C SER A 39 14.45 22.80 -9.80
N LEU A 40 15.04 22.21 -8.76
CA LEU A 40 14.53 20.98 -8.14
C LEU A 40 13.14 21.21 -7.51
N ARG A 41 12.93 22.39 -6.90
CA ARG A 41 11.64 22.84 -6.36
C ARG A 41 10.55 23.06 -7.42
N GLY A 42 10.92 23.40 -8.65
CA GLY A 42 9.97 23.50 -9.76
C GLY A 42 9.65 22.13 -10.38
N ARG A 43 10.60 21.20 -10.34
CA ARG A 43 10.44 19.83 -10.89
C ARG A 43 9.70 18.89 -9.95
N LEU A 44 10.01 18.94 -8.66
CA LEU A 44 9.17 18.37 -7.62
C LEU A 44 8.02 19.37 -7.49
N ALA A 45 6.83 19.07 -8.02
CA ALA A 45 5.66 19.92 -7.87
C ALA A 45 5.23 19.95 -6.40
N ILE A 46 6.03 20.66 -5.59
CA ILE A 46 5.87 20.88 -4.17
C ILE A 46 4.73 21.88 -4.07
N GLU A 47 3.56 21.36 -3.79
CA GLU A 47 2.44 22.18 -3.37
C GLU A 47 2.59 22.35 -1.86
N GLN A 48 2.64 23.61 -1.41
CA GLN A 48 2.24 23.92 -0.06
C GLN A 48 0.74 23.65 0.01
N SER A 49 0.38 22.39 0.21
CA SER A 49 -0.94 22.06 0.72
C SER A 49 -1.11 22.91 1.97
N GLY A 50 -2.11 23.78 2.02
CA GLY A 50 -2.43 24.61 3.19
C GLY A 50 -2.83 23.80 4.44
N SER A 51 -2.50 22.51 4.47
CA SER A 51 -2.69 21.59 5.57
C SER A 51 -1.59 21.79 6.60
N TRP A 52 -2.01 21.83 7.86
CA TRP A 52 -1.11 21.87 9.00
C TRP A 52 -0.96 20.46 9.56
N GLU A 53 0.23 20.13 10.01
CA GLU A 53 0.52 18.86 10.66
C GLU A 53 0.96 19.08 12.09
N ARG A 54 0.42 18.27 13.01
CA ARG A 54 0.88 18.26 14.39
C ARG A 54 2.19 17.49 14.49
N HIS A 55 3.28 18.23 14.66
CA HIS A 55 4.60 17.71 14.93
C HIS A 55 4.63 16.99 16.30
N PRO A 56 5.53 16.02 16.55
CA PRO A 56 5.59 15.27 17.81
C PRO A 56 5.72 16.12 19.10
N ASN A 57 6.18 17.36 18.98
CA ASN A 57 6.24 18.34 20.08
C ASN A 57 4.90 19.08 20.33
N GLY A 58 3.84 18.71 19.62
CA GLY A 58 2.51 19.30 19.73
C GLY A 58 2.27 20.54 18.87
N LEU A 59 3.30 21.09 18.21
CA LEU A 59 3.18 22.26 17.33
C LEU A 59 2.57 21.89 15.98
N PHE A 60 1.78 22.80 15.42
CA PHE A 60 1.32 22.69 14.05
C PHE A 60 2.34 23.30 13.10
N VAL A 61 2.86 22.50 12.16
CA VAL A 61 3.78 22.93 11.11
C VAL A 61 3.09 22.83 9.75
N PRO A 62 3.35 23.76 8.81
CA PRO A 62 2.77 23.67 7.47
C PRO A 62 3.30 22.41 6.78
N ALA A 63 2.38 21.55 6.33
CA ALA A 63 2.72 20.29 5.69
C ALA A 63 3.08 20.55 4.23
N VAL A 64 4.24 20.05 3.83
CA VAL A 64 4.67 20.07 2.44
C VAL A 64 4.19 18.80 1.77
N SER A 65 3.43 18.92 0.68
CA SER A 65 2.96 17.78 -0.10
C SER A 65 3.65 17.74 -1.45
N LEU A 66 3.97 16.52 -1.88
CA LEU A 66 4.56 16.25 -3.19
C LEU A 66 3.52 15.56 -4.05
N LYS A 67 3.32 16.06 -5.28
CA LYS A 67 2.57 15.29 -6.28
C LYS A 67 3.36 14.04 -6.64
N ILE A 68 2.71 12.89 -6.46
CA ILE A 68 3.27 11.59 -6.77
C ILE A 68 2.40 10.90 -7.81
N GLU A 69 3.01 10.13 -8.69
CA GLU A 69 2.30 9.28 -9.64
C GLU A 69 1.91 7.99 -8.92
N MET A 70 0.71 7.98 -8.34
CA MET A 70 0.22 6.88 -7.50
C MET A 70 0.26 5.53 -8.22
N ASP A 71 -0.10 5.49 -9.50
CA ASP A 71 -0.12 4.28 -10.32
C ASP A 71 1.25 3.58 -10.36
N LYS A 72 2.35 4.34 -10.36
CA LYS A 72 3.70 3.78 -10.35
C LYS A 72 4.01 3.10 -9.03
N ILE A 73 3.58 3.71 -7.92
CA ILE A 73 3.78 3.17 -6.56
C ILE A 73 2.91 1.92 -6.39
N GLN A 74 1.63 1.98 -6.75
CA GLN A 74 0.72 0.83 -6.70
C GLN A 74 1.28 -0.34 -7.52
N ARG A 75 1.76 -0.09 -8.75
CA ARG A 75 2.35 -1.15 -9.58
C ARG A 75 3.59 -1.78 -8.96
N LEU A 76 4.43 -1.01 -8.27
CA LEU A 76 5.56 -1.57 -7.53
C LEU A 76 5.07 -2.42 -6.34
N ILE A 77 4.09 -1.92 -5.59
CA ILE A 77 3.52 -2.63 -4.44
C ILE A 77 2.86 -3.95 -4.86
N SER A 78 2.14 -3.96 -5.99
CA SER A 78 1.64 -5.18 -6.62
C SER A 78 2.74 -6.21 -6.86
N LEU A 79 3.88 -5.78 -7.43
CA LEU A 79 5.02 -6.68 -7.69
C LEU A 79 5.67 -7.17 -6.38
N ILE A 80 5.78 -6.31 -5.37
CA ILE A 80 6.29 -6.69 -4.04
C ILE A 80 5.40 -7.76 -3.43
N VAL A 81 4.08 -7.58 -3.47
CA VAL A 81 3.12 -8.56 -2.93
C VAL A 81 3.18 -9.89 -3.69
N THR A 82 3.30 -9.87 -5.02
CA THR A 82 3.54 -11.10 -5.79
C THR A 82 4.82 -11.82 -5.34
N GLY A 83 5.88 -11.07 -5.06
CA GLY A 83 7.11 -11.62 -4.49
C GLY A 83 6.93 -12.18 -3.07
N LEU A 84 6.20 -11.47 -2.21
CA LEU A 84 5.91 -11.92 -0.84
C LEU A 84 5.05 -13.17 -0.81
N PHE A 85 4.05 -13.26 -1.70
CA PHE A 85 3.24 -14.47 -1.90
C PHE A 85 4.14 -15.67 -2.16
N ALA A 86 5.02 -15.57 -3.17
CA ALA A 86 5.93 -16.65 -3.52
C ALA A 86 6.95 -16.96 -2.42
N PHE A 87 7.46 -15.92 -1.75
CA PHE A 87 8.43 -16.09 -0.67
C PHE A 87 7.85 -16.85 0.53
N HIS A 88 6.66 -16.47 0.99
CA HIS A 88 6.03 -17.05 2.18
C HIS A 88 5.39 -18.41 1.92
N TRP A 89 4.75 -18.57 0.76
CA TRP A 89 3.95 -19.76 0.48
C TRP A 89 4.61 -20.72 -0.50
N LYS A 90 5.83 -20.43 -0.97
CA LYS A 90 6.64 -21.29 -1.86
C LYS A 90 5.93 -21.66 -3.16
N GLU A 91 4.95 -20.86 -3.56
CA GLU A 91 4.13 -21.04 -4.75
C GLU A 91 4.06 -19.73 -5.52
N ALA A 92 4.16 -19.79 -6.84
CA ALA A 92 3.95 -18.61 -7.66
C ALA A 92 2.45 -18.33 -7.84
N LEU A 93 2.10 -17.05 -7.99
CA LEU A 93 0.78 -16.70 -8.53
C LEU A 93 0.66 -17.25 -9.95
N ASP A 94 -0.51 -17.80 -10.27
CA ASP A 94 -0.81 -18.23 -11.63
C ASP A 94 -0.69 -17.04 -12.61
N PRO A 95 -0.33 -17.28 -13.88
CA PRO A 95 -0.16 -16.21 -14.88
C PRO A 95 -1.40 -15.34 -15.08
N ASP A 96 -2.59 -15.87 -14.77
CA ASP A 96 -3.86 -15.16 -14.87
C ASP A 96 -4.26 -14.42 -13.60
N TRP A 97 -3.39 -14.39 -12.60
CA TRP A 97 -3.57 -13.65 -11.36
C TRP A 97 -2.62 -12.46 -11.30
N LEU A 98 -3.01 -11.46 -10.53
CA LEU A 98 -2.19 -10.28 -10.25
C LEU A 98 -2.42 -9.81 -8.82
N GLY A 99 -1.42 -9.14 -8.24
CA GLY A 99 -1.64 -8.28 -7.08
C GLY A 99 -2.27 -6.97 -7.52
N ASP A 100 -3.47 -6.66 -7.02
CA ASP A 100 -4.14 -5.40 -7.26
C ASP A 100 -3.98 -4.51 -6.03
N ALA A 101 -3.10 -3.52 -6.14
CA ALA A 101 -2.74 -2.65 -5.03
C ALA A 101 -3.55 -1.37 -5.08
N ALA A 102 -4.18 -1.04 -3.97
CA ALA A 102 -4.90 0.20 -3.80
C ALA A 102 -4.56 0.84 -2.44
N ILE A 103 -4.78 2.15 -2.37
CA ILE A 103 -4.85 2.86 -1.10
C ILE A 103 -6.31 3.20 -0.91
N PHE A 104 -6.90 2.72 0.18
CA PHE A 104 -8.28 3.01 0.50
C PHE A 104 -8.35 3.97 1.67
N HIS A 105 -9.36 4.85 1.64
CA HIS A 105 -9.87 5.42 2.87
C HIS A 105 -10.44 4.27 3.73
N PRO A 106 -10.23 4.23 5.06
CA PRO A 106 -10.70 3.13 5.91
C PRO A 106 -12.18 2.76 5.70
N GLU A 107 -13.05 3.76 5.56
CA GLU A 107 -14.48 3.55 5.27
C GLU A 107 -14.74 2.89 3.89
N PHE A 108 -13.90 3.19 2.90
CA PHE A 108 -13.96 2.56 1.57
C PHE A 108 -13.31 1.17 1.57
N GLU A 109 -12.24 0.98 2.34
CA GLU A 109 -11.58 -0.31 2.50
C GLU A 109 -12.59 -1.35 2.97
N ASP A 110 -13.34 -1.03 4.03
CA ASP A 110 -14.35 -1.92 4.58
C ASP A 110 -15.43 -2.25 3.54
N ARG A 111 -15.89 -1.27 2.76
CA ARG A 111 -16.88 -1.50 1.71
C ARG A 111 -16.35 -2.39 0.58
N VAL A 112 -15.11 -2.18 0.16
CA VAL A 112 -14.47 -2.91 -0.96
C VAL A 112 -14.07 -4.32 -0.55
N LEU A 113 -13.58 -4.49 0.69
CA LEU A 113 -13.13 -5.78 1.21
C LEU A 113 -14.27 -6.62 1.80
N ARG A 114 -15.42 -6.03 2.15
CA ARG A 114 -16.58 -6.74 2.71
C ARG A 114 -16.99 -7.99 1.91
N PRO A 115 -17.09 -7.98 0.57
CA PRO A 115 -17.43 -9.18 -0.19
C PRO A 115 -16.39 -10.30 -0.08
N LEU A 116 -15.13 -9.95 0.22
CA LEU A 116 -14.03 -10.90 0.34
C LEU A 116 -13.81 -11.38 1.77
N LYS A 117 -14.34 -10.68 2.78
CA LYS A 117 -14.18 -11.00 4.20
C LYS A 117 -14.42 -12.49 4.54
N PRO A 118 -15.48 -13.16 4.03
CA PRO A 118 -15.71 -14.58 4.30
C PRO A 118 -14.56 -15.49 3.84
N CYS A 119 -13.80 -15.08 2.82
CA CYS A 119 -12.66 -15.85 2.29
C CYS A 119 -11.45 -15.84 3.25
N PHE A 120 -11.47 -14.97 4.27
CA PHE A 120 -10.36 -14.72 5.19
C PHE A 120 -10.74 -14.85 6.67
N GLU A 121 -11.98 -15.22 7.01
CA GLU A 121 -12.39 -15.46 8.40
C GLU A 121 -11.60 -16.59 9.06
N ARG A 122 -11.27 -17.62 8.28
CA ARG A 122 -10.36 -18.70 8.65
C ARG A 122 -9.30 -18.82 7.55
N PRO A 123 -8.23 -18.00 7.61
CA PRO A 123 -7.21 -18.00 6.57
C PRO A 123 -6.46 -19.34 6.59
N ALA A 124 -6.08 -19.84 5.41
CA ALA A 124 -5.25 -21.04 5.31
C ALA A 124 -3.82 -20.78 5.81
N ALA A 125 -3.33 -19.55 5.65
CA ALA A 125 -2.02 -19.14 6.12
C ALA A 125 -2.00 -17.64 6.42
N VAL A 126 -1.12 -17.26 7.34
CA VAL A 126 -0.84 -15.86 7.69
C VAL A 126 0.65 -15.61 7.51
N ALA A 127 1.00 -14.48 6.90
CA ALA A 127 2.36 -14.03 6.72
C ALA A 127 2.54 -12.65 7.30
N GLU A 128 3.58 -12.42 8.09
CA GLU A 128 3.85 -11.13 8.72
C GLU A 128 5.33 -10.79 8.59
N GLY A 129 5.65 -9.50 8.69
CA GLY A 129 7.03 -9.06 8.74
C GLY A 129 7.17 -7.59 9.06
N ASN A 130 8.28 -7.28 9.75
CA ASN A 130 8.73 -5.93 10.04
C ASN A 130 10.22 -5.83 9.67
N LEU A 131 10.51 -5.13 8.59
CA LEU A 131 11.85 -4.96 8.06
C LEU A 131 12.33 -3.53 8.31
N GLY A 132 13.59 -3.41 8.75
CA GLY A 132 14.25 -2.13 8.93
C GLY A 132 13.56 -1.23 9.95
N ARG A 133 13.14 -1.76 11.11
CA ARG A 133 12.54 -0.99 12.21
C ARG A 133 11.32 -0.16 11.77
N SER A 134 10.34 -0.83 11.17
CA SER A 134 9.12 -0.21 10.62
C SER A 134 9.32 0.56 9.31
N THR A 135 10.45 0.37 8.63
CA THR A 135 10.64 0.83 7.25
C THR A 135 9.69 0.09 6.29
N PHE A 136 9.42 -1.18 6.55
CA PHE A 136 8.45 -1.97 5.79
C PHE A 136 7.75 -2.95 6.73
N VAL A 137 6.47 -2.73 6.96
CA VAL A 137 5.64 -3.62 7.79
C VAL A 137 4.55 -4.18 6.90
N TYR A 138 4.30 -5.49 6.99
CA TYR A 138 3.22 -6.11 6.23
C TYR A 138 2.55 -7.24 7.00
N ARG A 139 1.30 -7.47 6.64
CA ARG A 139 0.50 -8.62 7.04
C ARG A 139 -0.27 -9.14 5.84
N GLY A 140 -0.19 -10.44 5.58
CA GLY A 140 -0.83 -11.14 4.48
C GLY A 140 -1.69 -12.30 4.99
N LEU A 141 -2.89 -12.43 4.45
CA LEU A 141 -3.82 -13.53 4.70
C LEU A 141 -4.02 -14.31 3.42
N ARG A 142 -3.77 -15.63 3.44
CA ARG A 142 -4.09 -16.54 2.34
C ARG A 142 -5.50 -17.07 2.53
N SER A 143 -6.32 -17.01 1.49
CA SER A 143 -7.66 -17.57 1.55
C SER A 143 -7.61 -19.09 1.59
N ALA A 144 -8.41 -19.70 2.46
CA ALA A 144 -8.58 -21.16 2.50
C ALA A 144 -9.35 -21.73 1.30
N PRO A 145 -10.50 -21.17 0.87
CA PRO A 145 -11.23 -21.70 -0.28
C PRO A 145 -10.50 -21.50 -1.62
N LEU A 146 -9.66 -20.47 -1.75
CA LEU A 146 -8.96 -20.13 -2.99
C LEU A 146 -7.51 -19.75 -2.68
N GLN A 147 -6.60 -20.71 -2.83
CA GLN A 147 -5.21 -20.51 -2.40
C GLN A 147 -4.44 -19.43 -3.18
N GLN A 148 -4.88 -19.06 -4.38
CA GLN A 148 -4.33 -17.94 -5.16
C GLN A 148 -4.85 -16.56 -4.67
N LEU A 149 -5.95 -16.54 -3.91
CA LEU A 149 -6.54 -15.33 -3.33
C LEU A 149 -5.88 -15.02 -1.98
N SER A 150 -5.39 -13.80 -1.86
CA SER A 150 -4.78 -13.27 -0.64
C SER A 150 -5.02 -11.79 -0.47
N LEU A 151 -5.10 -11.36 0.79
CA LEU A 151 -5.25 -9.96 1.19
C LEU A 151 -4.00 -9.54 1.97
N TRP A 152 -3.42 -8.40 1.59
CA TRP A 152 -2.23 -7.84 2.21
C TRP A 152 -2.48 -6.42 2.67
N GLN A 153 -1.99 -6.10 3.86
CA GLN A 153 -1.91 -4.73 4.38
C GLN A 153 -0.45 -4.38 4.61
N LEU A 154 -0.01 -3.25 4.05
CA LEU A 154 1.39 -2.85 4.09
C LEU A 154 1.55 -1.39 4.51
N THR A 155 2.56 -1.11 5.33
CA THR A 155 2.97 0.22 5.75
C THR A 155 4.42 0.46 5.36
N LEU A 156 4.70 1.60 4.74
CA LEU A 156 6.04 1.98 4.27
C LEU A 156 6.61 3.11 5.12
N LEU A 157 7.94 3.12 5.28
CA LEU A 157 8.76 4.22 5.78
C LEU A 157 8.23 4.86 7.08
N GLY A 158 7.87 4.03 8.07
CA GLY A 158 7.40 4.49 9.36
C GLY A 158 5.99 5.09 9.35
N GLY A 159 5.15 4.75 8.35
CA GLY A 159 3.80 5.29 8.23
C GLY A 159 3.71 6.49 7.31
N LEU A 160 4.40 6.44 6.18
CA LEU A 160 4.28 7.41 5.08
C LEU A 160 2.80 7.73 4.82
N GLN A 161 2.47 9.03 4.80
CA GLN A 161 1.10 9.49 4.63
C GLN A 161 0.82 9.88 3.17
N PHE A 162 -0.30 9.38 2.66
CA PHE A 162 -0.89 9.76 1.39
C PHE A 162 -2.15 10.59 1.65
N GLY A 163 -2.41 11.58 0.82
CA GLY A 163 -3.58 12.46 0.95
C GLY A 163 -3.83 13.21 -0.35
N GLY A 164 -4.70 14.21 -0.30
CA GLY A 164 -5.05 15.03 -1.48
C GLY A 164 -6.15 14.44 -2.36
N ASP A 165 -6.90 13.45 -1.87
CA ASP A 165 -8.18 13.09 -2.47
C ASP A 165 -9.17 14.24 -2.22
N SER A 166 -9.77 14.79 -3.27
CA SER A 166 -10.73 15.89 -3.16
C SER A 166 -11.98 15.53 -2.36
N ARG A 167 -12.31 14.23 -2.27
CA ARG A 167 -13.41 13.71 -1.44
C ARG A 167 -13.03 13.63 0.04
N PHE A 168 -11.73 13.55 0.33
CA PHE A 168 -11.18 13.48 1.67
C PHE A 168 -10.00 14.45 1.81
N PRO A 169 -10.25 15.77 1.78
CA PRO A 169 -9.19 16.78 1.76
C PRO A 169 -8.31 16.75 3.03
N GLN A 170 -8.82 16.20 4.13
CA GLN A 170 -8.10 15.98 5.39
C GLN A 170 -7.69 14.50 5.60
N GLY A 171 -8.10 13.60 4.71
CA GLY A 171 -7.82 12.18 4.79
C GLY A 171 -6.33 11.92 4.61
N ARG A 172 -5.73 11.28 5.60
CA ARG A 172 -4.34 10.82 5.54
C ARG A 172 -4.31 9.31 5.66
N PHE A 173 -3.62 8.65 4.76
CA PHE A 173 -3.61 7.19 4.63
C PHE A 173 -2.18 6.68 4.75
N THR A 174 -1.96 5.63 5.53
CA THR A 174 -0.63 5.06 5.75
C THR A 174 -0.48 3.64 5.25
N THR A 175 -1.60 3.02 4.89
CA THR A 175 -1.70 1.59 4.62
C THR A 175 -2.09 1.36 3.18
N PHE A 176 -1.34 0.52 2.50
CA PHE A 176 -1.73 -0.08 1.22
C PHE A 176 -2.50 -1.36 1.49
N SER A 177 -3.60 -1.53 0.78
CA SER A 177 -4.34 -2.79 0.78
C SER A 177 -4.20 -3.42 -0.60
N VAL A 178 -3.74 -4.66 -0.64
CA VAL A 178 -3.46 -5.37 -1.89
C VAL A 178 -4.22 -6.69 -1.88
N VAL A 179 -4.99 -6.93 -2.92
CA VAL A 179 -5.69 -8.21 -3.09
C VAL A 179 -5.09 -8.90 -4.30
N THR A 180 -4.67 -10.15 -4.14
CA THR A 180 -4.35 -10.98 -5.30
C THR A 180 -5.65 -11.51 -5.89
N ARG A 181 -5.89 -11.20 -7.16
CA ARG A 181 -7.14 -11.55 -7.84
C ARG A 181 -6.85 -11.99 -9.27
N PRO A 182 -7.75 -12.78 -9.88
CA PRO A 182 -7.68 -13.06 -11.30
C PRO A 182 -7.79 -11.77 -12.11
N LYS A 183 -7.08 -11.73 -13.24
CA LYS A 183 -7.28 -10.77 -14.32
C LYS A 183 -8.72 -10.83 -14.80
N GLU A 184 -9.21 -9.75 -15.40
CA GLU A 184 -10.60 -9.66 -15.86
C GLU A 184 -11.04 -10.85 -16.73
N ALA A 185 -10.16 -11.34 -17.60
CA ALA A 185 -10.41 -12.51 -18.44
C ALA A 185 -10.64 -13.81 -17.65
N ALA A 186 -9.98 -13.99 -16.50
CA ALA A 186 -10.11 -15.16 -15.64
C ALA A 186 -11.09 -14.98 -14.46
N ALA A 187 -11.65 -13.77 -14.30
CA ALA A 187 -12.47 -13.40 -13.14
C ALA A 187 -13.81 -14.16 -13.08
N GLN A 188 -14.35 -14.59 -14.23
CA GLN A 188 -15.62 -15.34 -14.28
C GLN A 188 -15.48 -16.74 -13.67
N ALA A 189 -14.42 -17.47 -14.00
CA ALA A 189 -14.15 -18.81 -13.47
C ALA A 189 -13.91 -18.80 -11.95
N ALA A 190 -13.13 -17.84 -11.46
CA ALA A 190 -12.89 -17.70 -10.02
C ALA A 190 -14.16 -17.36 -9.23
N ARG A 191 -15.05 -16.53 -9.79
CA ARG A 191 -16.35 -16.21 -9.16
C ARG A 191 -17.24 -17.45 -8.98
N ALA A 192 -17.19 -18.40 -9.91
CA ALA A 192 -17.92 -19.66 -9.79
C ALA A 192 -17.38 -20.50 -8.62
N HIS A 193 -16.05 -20.62 -8.49
CA HIS A 193 -15.41 -21.32 -7.37
C HIS A 193 -15.68 -20.66 -6.01
N VAL A 194 -15.63 -19.32 -5.92
CA VAL A 194 -15.99 -18.61 -4.68
C VAL A 194 -17.42 -18.93 -4.28
N LYS A 195 -18.37 -18.86 -5.23
CA LYS A 195 -19.78 -19.14 -4.97
C LYS A 195 -20.01 -20.58 -4.53
N GLU A 196 -19.34 -21.54 -5.16
CA GLU A 196 -19.42 -22.95 -4.80
C GLU A 196 -18.84 -23.23 -3.41
N ALA A 197 -17.70 -22.62 -3.07
CA ALA A 197 -17.10 -22.72 -1.74
C ALA A 197 -18.01 -22.09 -0.66
N GLN A 198 -18.59 -20.92 -0.94
CA GLN A 198 -19.55 -20.26 -0.05
C GLN A 198 -20.84 -21.07 0.14
N ALA A 199 -21.32 -21.74 -0.91
CA ALA A 199 -22.48 -22.62 -0.82
C ALA A 199 -22.19 -23.85 0.06
N LYS A 200 -21.02 -24.49 -0.10
CA LYS A 200 -20.60 -25.63 0.73
C LYS A 200 -20.41 -25.24 2.20
N GLN A 201 -19.92 -24.03 2.46
CA GLN A 201 -19.70 -23.52 3.82
C GLN A 201 -21.00 -23.15 4.54
N ARG A 202 -22.06 -22.79 3.81
CA ARG A 202 -23.42 -22.56 4.34
C ARG A 202 -24.19 -23.83 4.69
N VAL A 203 -23.84 -24.97 4.10
CA VAL A 203 -24.54 -26.25 4.33
C VAL A 203 -23.96 -27.01 5.55
N MET A 204 -22.79 -26.63 6.04
CA MET A 204 -22.16 -27.19 7.25
C MET A 204 -22.44 -26.42 8.55
N CYS A 205 -23.28 -25.38 8.51
CA CYS A 205 -23.74 -24.63 9.69
C CYS A 205 -25.18 -25.00 10.05
#